data_AF-A0A6I8NW88-F1
#
_entry.id   AF-A0A6I8NW88-F1
#
_cell.length_a   1.000
_cell.length_b   1.000
_cell.length_c   1.000
_cell.angle_alpha   90.00
_cell.angle_beta   90.00
_cell.angle_gamma   90.00
#
_symmetry.space_group_name_H-M   'P 1'
#
loop_
_entity.id
_entity.type
_entity.pdbx_description
1 polymer ?
#
loop_
_entity_poly.entity_id
_entity_poly.type
_entity_poly.pdbx_seq_one_letter_code
_entity_poly.pdbx_strand_id
1 'polypeptide(L)'
;MHSKKYPRASFSEVIALVNEVVSLTETCCAQGADPDCYDEGASALSAKSCEKDSPFPRHPDVAECCAKGGLERKLCMAALMQPPQEFPTYVEPSNDETCEAFKKDPKGFAEQFLYEYSSNYGQAPLRLLLGYTKSYLSMVGTCCFSPKPNTCFLHEKLQSKQISVLTTMSNSMCSRYAAYGKKFKYSSMLKIAQKVPSADFKDAEFLSEDSIRMLSKCCDSDAEDCMSKELPEHVEKVCDRLSTKDSQIQSCCQENTPMDIVLCLYSKPPAKSPKPADLPRPTNEDMCGTENPKALDRYIFEIGRRYAHVPEVFLSKILDGITRAVSGCCSGEDPHTCLGVVRSQMKREMVVYLAKAKELCGDYSELTFTEYKKGLTEKFSQKQPDASPATIKELVERRATFASSCCISNAPPRYCSTQIDIEVGHTCEKETCLLL
;
A
#
# COMPACT_ATOMS: atom_id res chain seq x y z
N MET A 1 -10.73 -15.86 5.10
CA MET A 1 -10.74 -14.93 6.25
C MET A 1 -9.43 -14.96 7.02
N HIS A 2 -9.05 -16.10 7.63
CA HIS A 2 -7.85 -16.17 8.47
C HIS A 2 -6.54 -15.88 7.74
N SER A 3 -6.36 -16.35 6.49
CA SER A 3 -5.16 -16.01 5.70
C SER A 3 -5.05 -14.52 5.38
N LYS A 4 -6.18 -13.83 5.16
CA LYS A 4 -6.24 -12.35 5.05
C LYS A 4 -5.87 -11.67 6.37
N LYS A 5 -6.31 -12.21 7.52
CA LYS A 5 -6.00 -11.66 8.84
C LYS A 5 -4.52 -11.86 9.22
N TYR A 6 -3.92 -12.95 8.77
CA TYR A 6 -2.55 -13.34 9.08
C TYR A 6 -1.70 -13.56 7.81
N PRO A 7 -1.45 -12.53 6.99
CA PRO A 7 -0.71 -12.64 5.73
C PRO A 7 0.72 -13.17 5.86
N ARG A 8 1.31 -13.16 7.08
CA ARG A 8 2.66 -13.67 7.35
C ARG A 8 2.70 -15.07 7.97
N ALA A 9 1.55 -15.66 8.29
CA ALA A 9 1.50 -16.98 8.89
C ALA A 9 1.71 -18.07 7.85
N SER A 10 2.22 -19.22 8.27
CA SER A 10 2.38 -20.38 7.39
C SER A 10 1.03 -21.03 7.07
N PHE A 11 1.00 -21.84 6.01
CA PHE A 11 -0.18 -22.64 5.67
C PHE A 11 -0.60 -23.53 6.86
N SER A 12 0.37 -24.19 7.50
CA SER A 12 0.11 -25.11 8.62
C SER A 12 -0.48 -24.40 9.84
N GLU A 13 -0.04 -23.17 10.13
CA GLU A 13 -0.59 -22.37 11.22
C GLU A 13 -2.04 -21.97 10.92
N VAL A 14 -2.29 -21.45 9.71
CA VAL A 14 -3.63 -21.00 9.31
C VAL A 14 -4.61 -22.17 9.30
N ILE A 15 -4.23 -23.33 8.75
CA ILE A 15 -5.15 -24.48 8.67
C ILE A 15 -5.40 -25.08 10.05
N ALA A 16 -4.43 -25.07 10.96
CA ALA A 16 -4.64 -25.49 12.36
C ALA A 16 -5.72 -24.64 13.04
N LEU A 17 -5.63 -23.31 12.89
CA LEU A 17 -6.64 -22.39 13.42
C LEU A 17 -8.02 -22.62 12.77
N VAL A 18 -8.06 -22.75 11.44
CA VAL A 18 -9.32 -23.00 10.71
C VAL A 18 -9.99 -24.27 11.21
N ASN A 19 -9.24 -25.36 11.36
CA ASN A 19 -9.79 -26.64 11.80
C ASN A 19 -10.42 -26.55 13.20
N GLU A 20 -9.77 -25.86 14.14
CA GLU A 20 -10.32 -25.69 15.49
C GLU A 20 -11.53 -24.75 15.54
N VAL A 21 -11.53 -23.68 14.73
CA VAL A 21 -12.71 -22.79 14.61
C VAL A 21 -13.90 -23.53 13.99
N VAL A 22 -13.66 -24.34 12.95
CA VAL A 22 -14.71 -25.14 12.30
C VAL A 22 -15.23 -26.20 13.28
N SER A 23 -14.35 -26.93 13.96
CA SER A 23 -14.74 -27.94 14.95
C SER A 23 -15.56 -27.35 16.10
N LEU A 24 -15.18 -26.16 16.59
CA LEU A 24 -15.97 -25.43 17.58
C LEU A 24 -17.36 -25.06 17.05
N THR A 25 -17.42 -24.54 15.82
CA THR A 25 -18.68 -24.16 15.18
C THR A 25 -19.61 -25.35 15.00
N GLU A 26 -19.10 -26.47 14.51
CA GLU A 26 -19.86 -27.72 14.35
C GLU A 26 -20.39 -28.24 15.70
N THR A 27 -19.56 -28.19 16.74
CA THR A 27 -19.94 -28.63 18.10
C THR A 27 -21.03 -27.75 18.70
N CYS A 28 -20.87 -26.42 18.63
CA CYS A 28 -21.80 -25.50 19.27
C CYS A 28 -23.08 -25.22 18.47
N CYS A 29 -23.09 -25.51 17.17
CA CYS A 29 -24.31 -25.45 16.36
C CYS A 29 -25.09 -26.77 16.34
N ALA A 30 -24.63 -27.81 17.04
CA ALA A 30 -25.35 -29.07 17.16
C ALA A 30 -26.62 -28.92 18.02
N GLN A 31 -27.63 -29.75 17.73
CA GLN A 31 -28.87 -29.74 18.49
C GLN A 31 -28.61 -30.18 19.94
N GLY A 32 -29.05 -29.37 20.91
CA GLY A 32 -28.84 -29.65 22.34
C GLY A 32 -27.48 -29.23 22.86
N ALA A 33 -26.70 -28.45 22.10
CA ALA A 33 -25.49 -27.82 22.60
C ALA A 33 -25.79 -26.87 23.77
N ASP A 34 -24.79 -26.71 24.65
CA ASP A 34 -24.86 -25.80 25.78
C ASP A 34 -25.02 -24.33 25.30
N PRO A 35 -25.88 -23.51 25.94
CA PRO A 35 -26.05 -22.10 25.58
C PRO A 35 -24.75 -21.29 25.55
N ASP A 36 -23.79 -21.62 26.42
CA ASP A 36 -22.51 -20.92 26.57
C ASP A 36 -21.37 -21.57 25.76
N CYS A 37 -21.66 -22.65 25.01
CA CYS A 37 -20.66 -23.45 24.27
C CYS A 37 -19.71 -22.59 23.42
N TYR A 38 -20.26 -21.64 22.65
CA TYR A 38 -19.45 -20.81 21.76
C TYR A 38 -18.55 -19.87 22.54
N ASP A 39 -19.06 -19.28 23.63
CA ASP A 39 -18.31 -18.33 24.43
C ASP A 39 -17.17 -18.98 25.22
N GLU A 40 -17.40 -20.17 25.77
CA GLU A 40 -16.38 -20.99 26.42
C GLU A 40 -15.33 -21.46 25.42
N GLY A 41 -15.76 -22.02 24.30
CA GLY A 41 -14.86 -22.52 23.26
C GLY A 41 -14.03 -21.41 22.61
N ALA A 42 -14.61 -20.25 22.31
CA ALA A 42 -13.88 -19.10 21.79
C ALA A 42 -12.85 -18.56 22.82
N SER A 43 -13.18 -18.62 24.11
CA SER A 43 -12.25 -18.29 25.19
C SER A 43 -11.10 -19.29 25.27
N ALA A 44 -11.39 -20.58 25.11
CA ALA A 44 -10.37 -21.64 25.06
C ALA A 44 -9.43 -21.47 23.85
N LEU A 45 -9.96 -21.18 22.65
CA LEU A 45 -9.14 -20.87 21.47
C LEU A 45 -8.26 -19.64 21.68
N SER A 46 -8.81 -18.60 22.32
CA SER A 46 -8.04 -17.40 22.67
C SER A 46 -6.92 -17.70 23.68
N ALA A 47 -7.18 -18.55 24.68
CA ALA A 47 -6.18 -18.99 25.65
C ALA A 47 -5.09 -19.84 24.97
N LYS A 48 -5.47 -20.77 24.11
CA LYS A 48 -4.55 -21.58 23.30
C LYS A 48 -3.69 -20.73 22.39
N SER A 49 -4.22 -19.63 21.86
CA SER A 49 -3.44 -18.67 21.05
C SER A 49 -2.32 -17.97 21.86
N CYS A 50 -2.43 -17.95 23.19
CA CYS A 50 -1.45 -17.35 24.09
C CYS A 50 -0.36 -18.33 24.56
N GLU A 51 -0.47 -19.61 24.22
CA GLU A 51 0.51 -20.61 24.60
C GLU A 51 1.83 -20.44 23.84
N LYS A 52 2.95 -20.76 24.50
CA LYS A 52 4.31 -20.62 23.93
C LYS A 52 4.56 -21.57 22.76
N ASP A 53 3.85 -22.68 22.70
CA ASP A 53 3.89 -23.72 21.68
C ASP A 53 2.58 -23.79 20.88
N SER A 54 1.76 -22.73 20.94
CA SER A 54 0.54 -22.62 20.15
C SER A 54 0.79 -22.90 18.67
N PRO A 55 -0.03 -23.77 18.02
CA PRO A 55 0.09 -24.03 16.58
C PRO A 55 -0.52 -22.94 15.71
N PHE A 56 -1.06 -21.87 16.31
CA PHE A 56 -1.82 -20.83 15.60
C PHE A 56 -0.93 -19.68 15.10
N PRO A 57 -1.42 -18.93 14.09
CA PRO A 57 -0.77 -17.72 13.62
C PRO A 57 -0.50 -16.73 14.75
N ARG A 58 0.73 -16.20 14.80
CA ARG A 58 1.09 -15.16 15.78
C ARG A 58 0.98 -13.75 15.22
N HIS A 59 0.60 -12.83 16.10
CA HIS A 59 0.72 -11.40 15.88
C HIS A 59 1.88 -10.86 16.74
N PRO A 60 2.70 -9.90 16.25
CA PRO A 60 3.76 -9.29 17.06
C PRO A 60 3.27 -8.78 18.42
N ASP A 61 2.07 -8.18 18.45
CA ASP A 61 1.46 -7.59 19.64
C ASP A 61 0.56 -8.55 20.43
N VAL A 62 0.57 -9.86 20.12
CA VAL A 62 -0.31 -10.85 20.77
C VAL A 62 -0.04 -10.97 22.27
N ALA A 63 1.21 -10.77 22.70
CA ALA A 63 1.63 -10.90 24.10
C ALA A 63 0.92 -9.88 25.01
N GLU A 64 0.69 -8.66 24.52
CA GLU A 64 -0.03 -7.62 25.26
C GLU A 64 -1.49 -8.01 25.46
N CYS A 65 -2.13 -8.59 24.44
CA CYS A 65 -3.49 -9.11 24.56
C CYS A 65 -3.56 -10.31 25.52
N CYS A 66 -2.56 -11.19 25.51
CA CYS A 66 -2.50 -12.35 26.39
C CYS A 66 -2.35 -12.00 27.87
N ALA A 67 -1.74 -10.85 28.19
CA ALA A 67 -1.66 -10.34 29.56
C ALA A 67 -3.03 -9.92 30.13
N LYS A 68 -4.02 -9.67 29.27
CA LYS A 68 -5.40 -9.31 29.65
C LYS A 68 -6.22 -10.56 29.96
N GLY A 69 -7.36 -10.40 30.65
CA GLY A 69 -8.31 -11.48 30.97
C GLY A 69 -9.69 -11.29 30.33
N GLY A 70 -10.48 -12.37 30.25
CA GLY A 70 -11.91 -12.32 29.88
C GLY A 70 -12.22 -11.55 28.58
N LEU A 71 -13.21 -10.66 28.66
CA LEU A 71 -13.67 -9.83 27.54
C LEU A 71 -12.57 -8.91 26.99
N GLU A 72 -11.70 -8.38 27.85
CA GLU A 72 -10.64 -7.45 27.44
C GLU A 72 -9.63 -8.15 26.52
N ARG A 73 -9.28 -9.41 26.83
CA ARG A 73 -8.47 -10.25 25.94
C ARG A 73 -9.18 -10.48 24.60
N LYS A 74 -10.47 -10.84 24.61
CA LYS A 74 -11.27 -11.09 23.39
C LYS A 74 -11.25 -9.86 22.47
N LEU A 75 -11.54 -8.68 23.02
CA LEU A 75 -11.56 -7.42 22.26
C LEU A 75 -10.17 -7.03 21.74
N CYS A 76 -9.12 -7.20 22.56
CA CYS A 76 -7.75 -6.94 22.13
C CYS A 76 -7.35 -7.83 20.94
N MET A 77 -7.59 -9.15 21.03
CA MET A 77 -7.30 -10.11 19.96
C MET A 77 -8.10 -9.85 18.68
N ALA A 78 -9.34 -9.36 18.81
CA ALA A 78 -10.17 -8.97 17.67
C ALA A 78 -9.61 -7.73 16.95
N ALA A 79 -9.03 -6.79 17.70
CA ALA A 79 -8.43 -5.57 17.18
C ALA A 79 -7.04 -5.77 16.54
N LEU A 80 -6.37 -6.91 16.77
CA LEU A 80 -5.08 -7.21 16.16
C LEU A 80 -5.23 -7.34 14.63
N MET A 81 -4.59 -6.41 13.91
CA MET A 81 -4.53 -6.38 12.45
C MET A 81 -3.08 -6.43 12.00
N GLN A 82 -2.74 -7.42 11.19
CA GLN A 82 -1.41 -7.46 10.60
C GLN A 82 -1.24 -6.34 9.56
N PRO A 83 0.00 -5.86 9.38
CA PRO A 83 0.33 -4.92 8.34
C PRO A 83 -0.05 -5.48 6.94
N PRO A 84 -0.48 -4.61 6.00
CA PRO A 84 -0.65 -5.00 4.60
C PRO A 84 0.57 -5.71 4.04
N GLN A 85 0.35 -6.74 3.22
CA GLN A 85 1.41 -7.32 2.39
C GLN A 85 1.70 -6.36 1.23
N GLU A 86 2.87 -5.72 1.27
CA GLU A 86 3.30 -4.73 0.26
C GLU A 86 4.01 -5.37 -0.94
N PHE A 87 4.44 -6.62 -0.81
CA PHE A 87 5.05 -7.41 -1.88
C PHE A 87 4.31 -8.73 -2.06
N PRO A 88 3.23 -8.75 -2.86
CA PRO A 88 2.59 -9.99 -3.26
C PRO A 88 3.60 -10.87 -4.03
N THR A 89 3.73 -12.13 -3.61
CA THR A 89 4.59 -13.16 -4.21
C THR A 89 3.79 -14.24 -4.94
N TYR A 90 2.45 -14.14 -4.95
CA TYR A 90 1.62 -15.09 -5.68
C TYR A 90 1.90 -15.00 -7.18
N VAL A 91 2.33 -16.13 -7.76
CA VAL A 91 2.48 -16.31 -9.19
C VAL A 91 1.59 -17.47 -9.58
N GLU A 92 0.67 -17.24 -10.50
CA GLU A 92 -0.21 -18.30 -10.99
C GLU A 92 0.64 -19.37 -11.71
N PRO A 93 0.54 -20.65 -11.33
CA PRO A 93 1.24 -21.73 -12.03
C PRO A 93 0.77 -21.89 -13.48
N SER A 94 1.52 -22.66 -14.27
CA SER A 94 1.04 -23.05 -15.59
C SER A 94 -0.25 -23.88 -15.51
N ASN A 95 -1.01 -23.91 -16.60
CA ASN A 95 -2.25 -24.70 -16.66
C ASN A 95 -1.97 -26.20 -16.39
N ASP A 96 -0.83 -26.71 -16.83
CA ASP A 96 -0.45 -28.12 -16.64
C ASP A 96 -0.12 -28.42 -15.18
N GLU A 97 0.73 -27.60 -14.54
CA GLU A 97 1.05 -27.72 -13.10
C GLU A 97 -0.22 -27.61 -12.24
N THR A 98 -1.09 -26.65 -12.58
CA THR A 98 -2.37 -26.44 -11.91
C THR A 98 -3.24 -27.69 -11.99
N CYS A 99 -3.37 -28.28 -13.18
CA CYS A 99 -4.21 -29.47 -13.35
C CYS A 99 -3.59 -30.74 -12.77
N GLU A 100 -2.27 -30.88 -12.78
CA GLU A 100 -1.59 -31.99 -12.12
C GLU A 100 -1.84 -31.95 -10.60
N ALA A 101 -1.62 -30.79 -9.98
CA ALA A 101 -1.87 -30.60 -8.55
C ALA A 101 -3.34 -30.81 -8.19
N PHE A 102 -4.26 -30.23 -8.96
CA PHE A 102 -5.70 -30.36 -8.71
C PHE A 102 -6.21 -31.79 -8.87
N LYS A 103 -5.74 -32.53 -9.88
CA LYS A 103 -6.15 -33.94 -10.07
C LYS A 103 -5.61 -34.86 -8.99
N LYS A 104 -4.44 -34.55 -8.42
CA LYS A 104 -3.81 -35.33 -7.36
C LYS A 104 -4.54 -35.17 -6.02
N ASP A 105 -4.86 -33.94 -5.64
CA ASP A 105 -5.60 -33.63 -4.41
C ASP A 105 -6.43 -32.34 -4.60
N PRO A 106 -7.70 -32.46 -5.05
CA PRO A 106 -8.56 -31.31 -5.27
C PRO A 106 -8.77 -30.45 -4.02
N LYS A 107 -8.84 -31.08 -2.84
CA LYS A 107 -9.10 -30.39 -1.57
C LYS A 107 -7.85 -29.64 -1.12
N GLY A 108 -6.71 -30.32 -1.08
CA GLY A 108 -5.43 -29.69 -0.71
C GLY A 108 -5.03 -28.58 -1.67
N PHE A 109 -5.27 -28.75 -2.98
CA PHE A 109 -5.09 -27.68 -3.97
C PHE A 109 -5.94 -26.45 -3.64
N ALA A 110 -7.23 -26.63 -3.36
CA ALA A 110 -8.13 -25.53 -3.05
C ALA A 110 -7.74 -24.81 -1.75
N GLU A 111 -7.39 -25.56 -0.70
CA GLU A 111 -6.93 -25.00 0.57
C GLU A 111 -5.64 -24.19 0.40
N GLN A 112 -4.66 -24.74 -0.33
CA GLN A 112 -3.39 -24.06 -0.62
C GLN A 112 -3.62 -22.77 -1.43
N PHE A 113 -4.40 -22.84 -2.50
CA PHE A 113 -4.72 -21.66 -3.32
C PHE A 113 -5.42 -20.57 -2.50
N LEU A 114 -6.42 -20.94 -1.69
CA LEU A 114 -7.13 -20.00 -0.83
C LEU A 114 -6.18 -19.35 0.19
N TYR A 115 -5.27 -20.12 0.77
CA TYR A 115 -4.24 -19.61 1.66
C TYR A 115 -3.29 -18.64 0.94
N GLU A 116 -2.66 -19.04 -0.16
CA GLU A 116 -1.67 -18.24 -0.86
C GLU A 116 -2.29 -16.96 -1.40
N TYR A 117 -3.41 -17.07 -2.12
CA TYR A 117 -4.05 -15.93 -2.75
C TYR A 117 -4.58 -14.93 -1.72
N SER A 118 -5.23 -15.41 -0.66
CA SER A 118 -5.80 -14.52 0.38
C SER A 118 -4.73 -13.91 1.27
N SER A 119 -3.57 -14.55 1.45
CA SER A 119 -2.44 -13.95 2.20
C SER A 119 -1.75 -12.85 1.40
N ASN A 120 -1.68 -13.02 0.07
CA ASN A 120 -1.06 -12.06 -0.84
C ASN A 120 -1.95 -10.85 -1.14
N TYR A 121 -3.24 -11.08 -1.33
CA TYR A 121 -4.22 -10.05 -1.67
C TYR A 121 -5.16 -9.73 -0.52
N GLY A 122 -4.67 -9.93 0.71
CA GLY A 122 -5.45 -9.82 1.94
C GLY A 122 -6.05 -8.45 2.20
N GLN A 123 -5.65 -7.37 1.53
CA GLN A 123 -6.30 -6.05 1.72
C GLN A 123 -7.53 -5.83 0.84
N ALA A 124 -7.77 -6.69 -0.16
CA ALA A 124 -9.02 -6.63 -0.88
C ALA A 124 -10.23 -6.95 0.04
N PRO A 125 -11.41 -6.38 -0.25
CA PRO A 125 -12.63 -6.71 0.48
C PRO A 125 -12.88 -8.22 0.51
N LEU A 126 -13.28 -8.76 1.66
CA LEU A 126 -13.36 -10.22 1.87
C LEU A 126 -14.29 -10.89 0.85
N ARG A 127 -15.46 -10.29 0.58
CA ARG A 127 -16.41 -10.84 -0.39
C ARG A 127 -15.87 -10.84 -1.81
N LEU A 128 -15.16 -9.79 -2.21
CA LEU A 128 -14.51 -9.72 -3.53
C LEU A 128 -13.45 -10.82 -3.68
N LEU A 129 -12.62 -11.03 -2.65
CA LEU A 129 -11.66 -12.15 -2.60
C LEU A 129 -12.34 -13.51 -2.73
N LEU A 130 -13.46 -13.71 -2.02
CA LEU A 130 -14.25 -14.94 -2.11
C LEU A 130 -14.86 -15.14 -3.51
N GLY A 131 -15.40 -14.07 -4.11
CA GLY A 131 -15.95 -14.11 -5.46
C GLY A 131 -14.90 -14.52 -6.49
N TYR A 132 -13.71 -13.91 -6.45
CA TYR A 132 -12.61 -14.27 -7.34
C TYR A 132 -12.13 -15.70 -7.12
N THR A 133 -11.83 -16.07 -5.86
CA THR A 133 -11.26 -17.39 -5.55
C THR A 133 -12.23 -18.52 -5.90
N LYS A 134 -13.54 -18.33 -5.69
CA LYS A 134 -14.57 -19.27 -6.13
C LYS A 134 -14.62 -19.39 -7.66
N SER A 135 -14.58 -18.27 -8.37
CA SER A 135 -14.54 -18.26 -9.85
C SER A 135 -13.31 -18.99 -10.38
N TYR A 136 -12.13 -18.75 -9.77
CA TYR A 136 -10.89 -19.43 -10.12
C TYR A 136 -10.97 -20.95 -9.92
N LEU A 137 -11.42 -21.40 -8.74
CA LEU A 137 -11.55 -22.84 -8.45
C LEU A 137 -12.58 -23.52 -9.36
N SER A 138 -13.66 -22.82 -9.72
CA SER A 138 -14.64 -23.31 -10.70
C SER A 138 -14.04 -23.47 -12.10
N MET A 139 -13.23 -22.49 -12.53
CA MET A 139 -12.48 -22.56 -13.80
C MET A 139 -11.53 -23.75 -13.79
N VAL A 140 -10.73 -23.94 -12.74
CA VAL A 140 -9.81 -25.08 -12.61
C VAL A 140 -10.57 -26.40 -12.66
N GLY A 141 -11.65 -26.52 -11.88
CA GLY A 141 -12.51 -27.69 -11.84
C GLY A 141 -13.16 -28.03 -13.19
N THR A 142 -13.41 -27.02 -14.04
CA THR A 142 -13.99 -27.24 -15.38
C THR A 142 -12.91 -27.54 -16.42
N CYS A 143 -11.85 -26.74 -16.47
CA CYS A 143 -10.86 -26.78 -17.53
C CYS A 143 -9.88 -27.94 -17.41
N CYS A 144 -9.59 -28.41 -16.20
CA CYS A 144 -8.68 -29.55 -16.02
C CYS A 144 -9.22 -30.89 -16.52
N PHE A 145 -10.54 -30.99 -16.70
CA PHE A 145 -11.20 -32.16 -17.29
C PHE A 145 -11.71 -31.90 -18.73
N SER A 146 -11.45 -30.71 -19.28
CA SER A 146 -11.77 -30.41 -20.68
C SER A 146 -10.87 -31.21 -21.63
N PRO A 147 -11.38 -31.66 -22.79
CA PRO A 147 -10.55 -32.25 -23.84
C PRO A 147 -9.55 -31.25 -24.45
N LYS A 148 -9.77 -29.93 -24.25
CA LYS A 148 -8.86 -28.86 -24.68
C LYS A 148 -8.59 -27.89 -23.52
N PRO A 149 -7.78 -28.28 -22.51
CA PRO A 149 -7.59 -27.50 -21.29
C PRO A 149 -7.14 -26.05 -21.55
N ASN A 150 -6.14 -25.85 -22.42
CA ASN A 150 -5.60 -24.52 -22.71
C ASN A 150 -6.62 -23.56 -23.33
N THR A 151 -7.47 -24.06 -24.25
CA THR A 151 -8.54 -23.24 -24.84
C THR A 151 -9.61 -22.90 -23.80
N CYS A 152 -9.95 -23.85 -22.92
CA CYS A 152 -10.87 -23.62 -21.81
C CYS A 152 -10.34 -22.54 -20.86
N PHE A 153 -9.11 -22.69 -20.37
CA PHE A 153 -8.50 -21.73 -19.46
C PHE A 153 -8.41 -20.33 -20.07
N LEU A 154 -8.02 -20.22 -21.34
CA LEU A 154 -7.97 -18.92 -22.01
C LEU A 154 -9.35 -18.25 -22.02
N HIS A 155 -10.40 -18.99 -22.36
CA HIS A 155 -11.76 -18.48 -22.41
C HIS A 155 -12.25 -18.04 -21.01
N GLU A 156 -12.11 -18.90 -20.01
CA GLU A 156 -12.52 -18.61 -18.62
C GLU A 156 -11.73 -17.43 -18.02
N LYS A 157 -10.41 -17.35 -18.24
CA LYS A 157 -9.57 -16.23 -17.78
C LYS A 157 -9.99 -14.90 -18.39
N LEU A 158 -10.41 -14.88 -19.65
CA LEU A 158 -10.94 -13.68 -20.29
C LEU A 158 -12.26 -13.24 -19.66
N GLN A 159 -13.15 -14.20 -19.34
CA GLN A 159 -14.40 -13.91 -18.65
C GLN A 159 -14.19 -13.43 -17.21
N SER A 160 -13.23 -14.00 -16.48
CA SER A 160 -12.90 -13.62 -15.10
C SER A 160 -11.89 -12.48 -14.98
N LYS A 161 -11.43 -11.89 -16.10
CA LYS A 161 -10.41 -10.83 -16.11
C LYS A 161 -10.82 -9.64 -15.24
N GLN A 162 -12.07 -9.19 -15.36
CA GLN A 162 -12.55 -8.01 -14.63
C GLN A 162 -12.48 -8.20 -13.11
N ILE A 163 -12.97 -9.33 -12.59
CA ILE A 163 -12.93 -9.62 -11.15
C ILE A 163 -11.50 -9.84 -10.64
N SER A 164 -10.62 -10.43 -11.47
CA SER A 164 -9.18 -10.57 -11.16
C SER A 164 -8.50 -9.22 -10.97
N VAL A 165 -8.65 -8.34 -11.96
CA VAL A 165 -8.07 -6.99 -11.94
C VAL A 165 -8.68 -6.16 -10.82
N LEU A 166 -10.00 -6.23 -10.62
CA LEU A 166 -10.66 -5.54 -9.52
C LEU A 166 -10.13 -5.99 -8.17
N THR A 167 -9.90 -7.29 -7.97
CA THR A 167 -9.37 -7.84 -6.71
C THR A 167 -7.96 -7.32 -6.43
N THR A 168 -7.06 -7.41 -7.41
CA THR A 168 -5.66 -6.97 -7.26
C THR A 168 -5.53 -5.45 -7.11
N MET A 169 -6.34 -4.68 -7.83
CA MET A 169 -6.38 -3.22 -7.72
C MET A 169 -7.01 -2.76 -6.41
N SER A 170 -8.10 -3.40 -5.97
CA SER A 170 -8.71 -3.12 -4.65
C SER A 170 -7.73 -3.41 -3.52
N ASN A 171 -7.02 -4.54 -3.59
CA ASN A 171 -5.93 -4.83 -2.65
C ASN A 171 -4.89 -3.72 -2.65
N SER A 172 -4.40 -3.30 -3.82
CA SER A 172 -3.38 -2.25 -3.92
C SER A 172 -3.84 -0.91 -3.32
N MET A 173 -5.06 -0.48 -3.62
CA MET A 173 -5.63 0.76 -3.08
C MET A 173 -5.86 0.67 -1.57
N CYS A 174 -6.47 -0.42 -1.08
CA CYS A 174 -6.74 -0.62 0.35
C CYS A 174 -5.47 -0.85 1.17
N SER A 175 -4.44 -1.49 0.61
CA SER A 175 -3.11 -1.59 1.23
C SER A 175 -2.50 -0.22 1.46
N ARG A 176 -2.53 0.65 0.44
CA ARG A 176 -2.01 2.02 0.57
C ARG A 176 -2.85 2.85 1.54
N TYR A 177 -4.16 2.72 1.50
CA TYR A 177 -5.08 3.38 2.42
C TYR A 177 -4.79 3.00 3.87
N ALA A 178 -4.68 1.70 4.15
CA ALA A 178 -4.34 1.19 5.47
C ALA A 178 -2.93 1.60 5.92
N ALA A 179 -1.95 1.62 5.01
CA ALA A 179 -0.58 2.00 5.34
C ALA A 179 -0.42 3.48 5.69
N TYR A 180 -1.11 4.38 4.97
CA TYR A 180 -1.05 5.82 5.25
C TYR A 180 -2.04 6.26 6.35
N GLY A 181 -3.16 5.56 6.50
CA GLY A 181 -4.25 5.94 7.41
C GLY A 181 -4.71 7.38 7.15
N LYS A 182 -4.73 8.20 8.20
CA LYS A 182 -5.13 9.63 8.12
C LYS A 182 -4.31 10.45 7.12
N LYS A 183 -3.08 10.02 6.82
CA LYS A 183 -2.17 10.72 5.89
C LYS A 183 -2.47 10.43 4.42
N PHE A 184 -3.43 9.54 4.13
CA PHE A 184 -3.75 9.17 2.76
C PHE A 184 -4.19 10.38 1.92
N LYS A 185 -4.89 11.36 2.51
CA LYS A 185 -5.26 12.63 1.85
C LYS A 185 -4.05 13.28 1.20
N TYR A 186 -2.96 13.40 1.95
CA TYR A 186 -1.73 14.05 1.51
C TYR A 186 -0.99 13.23 0.46
N SER A 187 -0.92 11.90 0.64
CA SER A 187 -0.34 11.01 -0.37
C SER A 187 -1.08 11.10 -1.71
N SER A 188 -2.41 11.07 -1.68
CA SER A 188 -3.26 11.21 -2.86
C SER A 188 -3.05 12.56 -3.54
N MET A 189 -3.08 13.65 -2.76
CA MET A 189 -2.91 15.01 -3.28
C MET A 189 -1.51 15.22 -3.88
N LEU A 190 -0.45 14.67 -3.25
CA LEU A 190 0.89 14.65 -3.84
C LEU A 190 0.87 13.95 -5.18
N LYS A 191 0.31 12.73 -5.28
CA LYS A 191 0.26 12.00 -6.55
C LYS A 191 -0.48 12.74 -7.64
N ILE A 192 -1.62 13.36 -7.33
CA ILE A 192 -2.36 14.18 -8.29
C ILE A 192 -1.49 15.35 -8.75
N ALA A 193 -0.88 16.09 -7.82
CA ALA A 193 -0.01 17.22 -8.12
C ALA A 193 1.22 16.83 -8.96
N GLN A 194 1.78 15.65 -8.72
CA GLN A 194 2.92 15.12 -9.48
C GLN A 194 2.52 14.65 -10.88
N LYS A 195 1.39 13.97 -11.02
CA LYS A 195 0.90 13.43 -12.29
C LYS A 195 0.26 14.50 -13.17
N VAL A 196 -0.38 15.52 -12.59
CA VAL A 196 -1.14 16.57 -13.28
C VAL A 196 -0.80 17.94 -12.65
N PRO A 197 0.40 18.51 -12.90
CA PRO A 197 0.81 19.78 -12.27
C PRO A 197 -0.06 20.99 -12.65
N SER A 198 -0.81 20.88 -13.73
CA SER A 198 -1.80 21.85 -14.22
C SER A 198 -3.15 21.79 -13.48
N ALA A 199 -3.39 20.74 -12.68
CA ALA A 199 -4.55 20.70 -11.79
C ALA A 199 -4.47 21.86 -10.78
N ASP A 200 -5.62 22.31 -10.30
CA ASP A 200 -5.64 23.26 -9.20
C ASP A 200 -5.79 22.54 -7.85
N PHE A 201 -5.55 23.27 -6.76
CA PHE A 201 -5.64 22.73 -5.41
C PHE A 201 -7.04 22.19 -5.08
N LYS A 202 -8.10 22.83 -5.57
CA LYS A 202 -9.47 22.44 -5.25
C LYS A 202 -9.82 21.11 -5.91
N ASP A 203 -9.39 20.91 -7.16
CA ASP A 203 -9.54 19.65 -7.87
C ASP A 203 -8.80 18.52 -7.13
N ALA A 204 -7.53 18.74 -6.77
CA ALA A 204 -6.73 17.72 -6.08
C ALA A 204 -7.25 17.39 -4.67
N GLU A 205 -7.72 18.38 -3.94
CA GLU A 205 -8.33 18.20 -2.63
C GLU A 205 -9.64 17.40 -2.72
N PHE A 206 -10.55 17.83 -3.61
CA PHE A 206 -11.84 17.16 -3.82
C PHE A 206 -11.66 15.68 -4.17
N LEU A 207 -10.77 15.38 -5.12
CA LEU A 207 -10.52 14.01 -5.55
C LEU A 207 -9.87 13.17 -4.44
N SER A 208 -8.99 13.76 -3.64
CA SER A 208 -8.38 13.06 -2.50
C SER A 208 -9.40 12.73 -1.40
N GLU A 209 -10.34 13.64 -1.14
CA GLU A 209 -11.44 13.39 -0.19
C GLU A 209 -12.44 12.35 -0.72
N ASP A 210 -12.75 12.38 -2.02
CA ASP A 210 -13.62 11.38 -2.64
C ASP A 210 -12.97 9.98 -2.67
N SER A 211 -11.65 9.89 -2.92
CA SER A 211 -10.91 8.63 -2.77
C SER A 211 -10.98 8.10 -1.33
N ILE A 212 -10.83 8.96 -0.31
CA ILE A 212 -10.97 8.56 1.10
C ILE A 212 -12.37 8.04 1.37
N ARG A 213 -13.41 8.75 0.93
CA ARG A 213 -14.81 8.34 1.09
C ARG A 213 -15.06 6.94 0.52
N MET A 214 -14.61 6.71 -0.72
CA MET A 214 -14.73 5.40 -1.37
C MET A 214 -13.98 4.31 -0.59
N LEU A 215 -12.71 4.56 -0.26
CA LEU A 215 -11.85 3.54 0.36
C LEU A 215 -12.29 3.22 1.79
N SER A 216 -12.67 4.23 2.59
CA SER A 216 -13.23 4.01 3.93
C SER A 216 -14.54 3.24 3.88
N LYS A 217 -15.34 3.42 2.83
CA LYS A 217 -16.60 2.70 2.64
C LYS A 217 -16.37 1.25 2.23
N CYS A 218 -15.38 0.99 1.36
CA CYS A 218 -15.25 -0.31 0.72
C CYS A 218 -14.16 -1.24 1.26
N CYS A 219 -13.04 -0.73 1.78
CA CYS A 219 -11.90 -1.58 2.16
C CYS A 219 -12.23 -2.57 3.30
N ASP A 220 -13.11 -2.16 4.22
CA ASP A 220 -13.61 -2.98 5.33
C ASP A 220 -15.07 -3.42 5.13
N SER A 221 -15.60 -3.28 3.90
CA SER A 221 -16.99 -3.63 3.61
C SER A 221 -17.19 -5.14 3.48
N ASP A 222 -18.30 -5.61 4.04
CA ASP A 222 -18.82 -6.96 3.80
C ASP A 222 -19.67 -7.07 2.52
N ALA A 223 -19.82 -5.99 1.74
CA ALA A 223 -20.53 -6.01 0.46
C ALA A 223 -19.59 -6.44 -0.69
N GLU A 224 -19.99 -7.44 -1.47
CA GLU A 224 -19.21 -7.99 -2.58
C GLU A 224 -18.97 -6.97 -3.70
N ASP A 225 -19.96 -6.12 -3.96
CA ASP A 225 -19.98 -5.20 -5.09
C ASP A 225 -19.64 -3.75 -4.70
N CYS A 226 -19.14 -3.49 -3.49
CA CYS A 226 -18.84 -2.12 -3.03
C CYS A 226 -17.88 -1.41 -3.98
N MET A 227 -16.71 -2.01 -4.24
CA MET A 227 -15.71 -1.43 -5.14
C MET A 227 -16.25 -1.31 -6.58
N SER A 228 -16.98 -2.32 -7.06
CA SER A 228 -17.59 -2.30 -8.40
C SER A 228 -18.63 -1.17 -8.57
N LYS A 229 -19.30 -0.76 -7.48
CA LYS A 229 -20.31 0.30 -7.48
C LYS A 229 -19.72 1.69 -7.29
N GLU A 230 -18.76 1.85 -6.38
CA GLU A 230 -18.20 3.17 -6.02
C GLU A 230 -17.10 3.63 -6.99
N LEU A 231 -16.33 2.69 -7.55
CA LEU A 231 -15.21 3.03 -8.41
C LEU A 231 -15.61 3.73 -9.71
N PRO A 232 -16.68 3.33 -10.43
CA PRO A 232 -17.12 4.05 -11.63
C PRO A 232 -17.44 5.53 -11.35
N GLU A 233 -18.15 5.81 -10.24
CA GLU A 233 -18.48 7.19 -9.84
C GLU A 233 -17.21 7.98 -9.49
N HIS A 234 -16.25 7.37 -8.81
CA HIS A 234 -14.96 8.00 -8.50
C HIS A 234 -14.19 8.34 -9.78
N VAL A 235 -14.15 7.41 -10.74
CA VAL A 235 -13.44 7.59 -12.02
C VAL A 235 -14.07 8.68 -12.87
N GLU A 236 -15.41 8.75 -12.92
CA GLU A 236 -16.14 9.81 -13.61
C GLU A 236 -15.73 11.18 -13.06
N LYS A 237 -15.73 11.36 -11.73
CA LYS A 237 -15.26 12.59 -11.07
C LYS A 237 -13.81 12.92 -11.41
N VAL A 238 -12.91 11.94 -11.45
CA VAL A 238 -11.51 12.15 -11.85
C VAL A 238 -11.44 12.67 -13.28
N CYS A 239 -12.18 12.05 -14.20
CA CYS A 239 -12.19 12.44 -15.60
C CYS A 239 -12.79 13.83 -15.81
N ASP A 240 -13.89 14.16 -15.15
CA ASP A 240 -14.51 15.49 -15.23
C ASP A 240 -13.56 16.61 -14.79
N ARG A 241 -12.79 16.37 -13.71
CA ARG A 241 -11.89 17.37 -13.13
C ARG A 241 -10.57 17.50 -13.88
N LEU A 242 -10.03 16.39 -14.37
CA LEU A 242 -8.63 16.34 -14.83
C LEU A 242 -8.44 16.12 -16.34
N SER A 243 -9.45 15.62 -17.08
CA SER A 243 -9.29 15.32 -18.52
C SER A 243 -8.92 16.53 -19.36
N THR A 244 -9.41 17.73 -19.01
CA THR A 244 -9.07 18.97 -19.71
C THR A 244 -7.72 19.57 -19.28
N LYS A 245 -7.10 19.02 -18.23
CA LYS A 245 -5.87 19.54 -17.62
C LYS A 245 -4.62 18.82 -18.12
N ASP A 246 -4.73 17.59 -18.62
CA ASP A 246 -3.61 16.78 -19.13
C ASP A 246 -4.08 15.81 -20.22
N SER A 247 -3.39 15.80 -21.36
CA SER A 247 -3.79 15.02 -22.54
C SER A 247 -3.66 13.51 -22.37
N GLN A 248 -2.76 13.02 -21.50
CA GLN A 248 -2.69 11.59 -21.19
C GLN A 248 -3.84 11.19 -20.27
N ILE A 249 -4.26 12.06 -19.34
CA ILE A 249 -5.49 11.83 -18.55
C ILE A 249 -6.70 11.80 -19.48
N GLN A 250 -6.78 12.74 -20.43
CA GLN A 250 -7.83 12.73 -21.47
C GLN A 250 -7.88 11.40 -22.21
N SER A 251 -6.72 10.88 -22.63
CA SER A 251 -6.62 9.57 -23.29
C SER A 251 -7.06 8.43 -22.38
N CYS A 252 -6.62 8.41 -21.11
CA CYS A 252 -7.03 7.39 -20.15
C CYS A 252 -8.55 7.38 -19.93
N CYS A 253 -9.19 8.55 -19.94
CA CYS A 253 -10.65 8.68 -19.79
C CYS A 253 -11.45 8.21 -21.01
N GLN A 254 -10.79 7.82 -22.11
CA GLN A 254 -11.43 7.23 -23.28
C GLN A 254 -11.40 5.69 -23.27
N GLU A 255 -10.81 5.07 -22.24
CA GLU A 255 -10.80 3.61 -22.09
C GLU A 255 -12.22 3.05 -21.88
N ASN A 256 -12.43 1.81 -22.29
CA ASN A 256 -13.77 1.23 -22.41
C ASN A 256 -14.45 0.89 -21.08
N THR A 257 -13.66 0.64 -20.03
CA THR A 257 -14.21 0.23 -18.74
C THR A 257 -13.61 1.08 -17.61
N PRO A 258 -14.35 1.32 -16.51
CA PRO A 258 -13.82 2.02 -15.34
C PRO A 258 -12.49 1.43 -14.83
N MET A 259 -12.33 0.10 -14.91
CA MET A 259 -11.09 -0.56 -14.51
C MET A 259 -9.93 -0.25 -15.45
N ASP A 260 -10.15 -0.21 -16.76
CA ASP A 260 -9.10 0.15 -17.73
C ASP A 260 -8.67 1.61 -17.55
N ILE A 261 -9.64 2.51 -17.28
CA ILE A 261 -9.36 3.91 -16.92
C ILE A 261 -8.46 3.96 -15.66
N VAL A 262 -8.84 3.25 -14.59
CA VAL A 262 -8.05 3.20 -13.35
C VAL A 262 -6.64 2.69 -13.58
N LEU A 263 -6.48 1.60 -14.35
CA LEU A 263 -5.16 1.06 -14.68
C LEU A 263 -4.30 2.06 -15.45
N CYS A 264 -4.90 2.76 -16.43
CA CYS A 264 -4.20 3.81 -17.19
C CYS A 264 -3.77 4.96 -16.27
N LEU A 265 -4.69 5.49 -15.46
CA LEU A 265 -4.41 6.56 -14.49
C LEU A 265 -3.34 6.16 -13.47
N TYR A 266 -3.42 4.93 -12.96
CA TYR A 266 -2.47 4.37 -12.00
C TYR A 266 -1.06 4.26 -12.59
N SER A 267 -0.96 3.84 -13.85
CA SER A 267 0.29 3.62 -14.59
C SER A 267 0.92 4.90 -15.13
N LYS A 268 0.17 6.00 -15.23
CA LYS A 268 0.71 7.30 -15.68
C LYS A 268 1.94 7.71 -14.85
N PRO A 269 3.11 7.98 -15.47
CA PRO A 269 4.26 8.47 -14.74
C PRO A 269 4.03 9.90 -14.23
N PRO A 270 4.79 10.36 -13.22
CA PRO A 270 4.84 11.77 -12.85
C PRO A 270 5.17 12.66 -14.05
N ALA A 271 4.58 13.84 -14.11
CA ALA A 271 4.90 14.84 -15.13
C ALA A 271 6.21 15.56 -14.81
N LYS A 272 6.72 16.35 -15.77
CA LYS A 272 7.87 17.22 -15.53
C LYS A 272 7.49 18.33 -14.55
N SER A 273 8.38 18.62 -13.59
CA SER A 273 8.16 19.67 -12.60
C SER A 273 8.03 21.06 -13.28
N PRO A 274 7.00 21.88 -12.92
CA PRO A 274 6.90 23.26 -13.37
C PRO A 274 8.07 24.12 -12.88
N LYS A 275 8.24 25.33 -13.44
CA LYS A 275 9.33 26.22 -13.02
C LYS A 275 9.09 26.74 -11.60
N PRO A 276 10.14 26.88 -10.76
CA PRO A 276 9.98 27.27 -9.35
C PRO A 276 9.33 28.64 -9.10
N ALA A 277 9.40 29.57 -10.06
CA ALA A 277 8.82 30.91 -9.95
C ALA A 277 7.29 30.91 -10.04
N ASP A 278 6.69 29.85 -10.56
CA ASP A 278 5.25 29.79 -10.88
C ASP A 278 4.39 29.32 -9.69
N LEU A 279 5.00 29.04 -8.52
CA LEU A 279 4.36 28.30 -7.44
C LEU A 279 4.34 29.10 -6.12
N PRO A 280 3.15 29.38 -5.54
CA PRO A 280 3.02 30.14 -4.29
C PRO A 280 3.75 29.50 -3.11
N ARG A 281 4.32 30.32 -2.21
CA ARG A 281 4.86 29.86 -0.92
C ARG A 281 3.98 30.45 0.19
N PRO A 282 3.45 29.62 1.11
CA PRO A 282 2.64 30.12 2.21
C PRO A 282 3.46 31.04 3.14
N THR A 283 2.81 32.01 3.77
CA THR A 283 3.43 32.86 4.79
C THR A 283 3.41 32.17 6.16
N ASN A 284 4.05 32.77 7.18
CA ASN A 284 4.03 32.17 8.53
C ASN A 284 2.67 32.38 9.20
N GLU A 285 2.01 33.49 8.89
CA GLU A 285 0.71 33.90 9.42
C GLU A 285 -0.40 32.93 9.00
N ASP A 286 -0.28 32.35 7.79
CA ASP A 286 -1.23 31.37 7.25
C ASP A 286 -1.21 30.01 7.98
N MET A 287 -0.09 29.64 8.63
CA MET A 287 0.16 28.25 9.06
C MET A 287 -0.50 27.84 10.37
N CYS A 288 -0.70 28.79 11.30
CA CYS A 288 -1.43 28.57 12.56
C CYS A 288 -2.77 29.34 12.61
N GLY A 289 -3.11 30.10 11.56
CA GLY A 289 -4.28 30.97 11.53
C GLY A 289 -5.58 30.21 11.27
N THR A 290 -6.66 30.63 11.92
CA THR A 290 -8.02 30.12 11.65
C THR A 290 -8.61 30.64 10.34
N GLU A 291 -8.05 31.72 9.78
CA GLU A 291 -8.52 32.34 8.53
C GLU A 291 -8.19 31.50 7.29
N ASN A 292 -7.14 30.68 7.34
CA ASN A 292 -6.69 29.84 6.23
C ASN A 292 -6.44 28.39 6.67
N PRO A 293 -7.48 27.64 7.06
CA PRO A 293 -7.34 26.30 7.64
C PRO A 293 -6.73 25.27 6.68
N LYS A 294 -6.61 25.60 5.39
CA LYS A 294 -6.07 24.74 4.33
C LYS A 294 -4.68 25.19 3.86
N ALA A 295 -4.01 26.07 4.59
CA ALA A 295 -2.67 26.56 4.22
C ALA A 295 -1.64 25.43 4.11
N LEU A 296 -1.65 24.50 5.06
CA LEU A 296 -0.78 23.32 5.04
C LEU A 296 -1.11 22.39 3.86
N ASP A 297 -2.38 22.09 3.64
CA ASP A 297 -2.84 21.26 2.52
C ASP A 297 -2.41 21.87 1.16
N ARG A 298 -2.58 23.18 0.98
CA ARG A 298 -2.09 23.90 -0.20
C ARG A 298 -0.58 23.79 -0.33
N TYR A 299 0.16 23.95 0.76
CA TYR A 299 1.61 23.84 0.72
C TYR A 299 2.08 22.45 0.27
N ILE A 300 1.40 21.41 0.75
CA ILE A 300 1.66 20.01 0.37
C ILE A 300 1.42 19.81 -1.12
N PHE A 301 0.30 20.32 -1.64
CA PHE A 301 0.00 20.30 -3.06
C PHE A 301 1.12 20.98 -3.89
N GLU A 302 1.60 22.15 -3.46
CA GLU A 302 2.70 22.85 -4.12
C GLU A 302 4.04 22.09 -4.08
N ILE A 303 4.33 21.37 -2.99
CA ILE A 303 5.50 20.50 -2.90
C ILE A 303 5.43 19.40 -3.96
N GLY A 304 4.27 18.75 -4.11
CA GLY A 304 4.07 17.73 -5.14
C GLY A 304 4.37 18.25 -6.55
N ARG A 305 3.89 19.46 -6.89
CA ARG A 305 4.18 20.09 -8.18
C ARG A 305 5.67 20.38 -8.37
N ARG A 306 6.31 21.01 -7.39
CA ARG A 306 7.74 21.41 -7.43
C ARG A 306 8.68 20.22 -7.61
N TYR A 307 8.32 19.10 -7.00
CA TYR A 307 9.20 17.93 -6.89
C TYR A 307 8.55 16.70 -7.52
N ALA A 308 7.91 16.87 -8.69
CA ALA A 308 7.29 15.77 -9.44
C ALA A 308 8.26 14.61 -9.80
N HIS A 309 9.55 14.91 -9.92
CA HIS A 309 10.61 13.92 -10.16
C HIS A 309 11.04 13.13 -8.89
N VAL A 310 10.62 13.57 -7.70
CA VAL A 310 10.96 12.90 -6.44
C VAL A 310 9.86 11.90 -6.12
N PRO A 311 10.15 10.63 -5.83
CA PRO A 311 9.11 9.65 -5.52
C PRO A 311 8.25 10.09 -4.33
N GLU A 312 6.94 9.83 -4.41
CA GLU A 312 5.96 10.27 -3.41
C GLU A 312 6.31 9.82 -1.97
N VAL A 313 6.87 8.61 -1.81
CA VAL A 313 7.30 8.10 -0.51
C VAL A 313 8.39 8.94 0.17
N PHE A 314 9.24 9.64 -0.60
CA PHE A 314 10.20 10.60 -0.06
C PHE A 314 9.54 11.91 0.33
N LEU A 315 8.58 12.38 -0.46
CA LEU A 315 7.85 13.62 -0.16
C LEU A 315 6.96 13.45 1.07
N SER A 316 6.27 12.32 1.21
CA SER A 316 5.44 12.01 2.37
C SER A 316 6.22 12.04 3.70
N LYS A 317 7.50 11.64 3.70
CA LYS A 317 8.42 11.82 4.84
C LYS A 317 8.66 13.30 5.18
N ILE A 318 8.90 14.14 4.17
CA ILE A 318 9.04 15.58 4.38
C ILE A 318 7.76 16.17 5.00
N LEU A 319 6.59 15.71 4.53
CA LEU A 319 5.31 16.19 5.07
C LEU A 319 5.09 15.80 6.52
N ASP A 320 5.54 14.62 6.92
CA ASP A 320 5.50 14.19 8.32
C ASP A 320 6.32 15.12 9.20
N GLY A 321 7.54 15.46 8.79
CA GLY A 321 8.37 16.44 9.46
C GLY A 321 7.68 17.81 9.57
N ILE A 322 7.19 18.34 8.46
CA ILE A 322 6.46 19.62 8.39
C ILE A 322 5.26 19.62 9.35
N THR A 323 4.41 18.61 9.27
CA THR A 323 3.18 18.52 10.07
C THR A 323 3.49 18.44 11.57
N ARG A 324 4.51 17.66 11.96
CA ARG A 324 4.97 17.57 13.36
C ARG A 324 5.50 18.92 13.86
N ALA A 325 6.33 19.61 13.09
CA ALA A 325 6.90 20.88 13.56
C ALA A 325 5.87 22.01 13.58
N VAL A 326 4.97 22.07 12.59
CA VAL A 326 3.87 23.07 12.58
C VAL A 326 2.95 22.85 13.78
N SER A 327 2.49 21.61 14.01
CA SER A 327 1.63 21.31 15.18
C SER A 327 2.32 21.60 16.52
N GLY A 328 3.62 21.30 16.62
CA GLY A 328 4.44 21.66 17.79
C GLY A 328 4.50 23.18 18.03
N CYS A 329 4.74 23.98 16.98
CA CYS A 329 4.80 25.44 17.09
C CYS A 329 3.43 26.09 17.37
N CYS A 330 2.37 25.65 16.69
CA CYS A 330 1.04 26.25 16.86
C CYS A 330 0.44 26.00 18.25
N SER A 331 0.97 25.03 19.00
CA SER A 331 0.54 24.72 20.37
C SER A 331 1.34 25.51 21.44
N GLY A 332 2.34 26.30 21.04
CA GLY A 332 3.23 27.03 21.95
C GLY A 332 2.81 28.48 22.23
N GLU A 333 3.54 29.14 23.13
CA GLU A 333 3.26 30.53 23.56
C GLU A 333 3.54 31.58 22.48
N ASP A 334 4.53 31.34 21.60
CA ASP A 334 4.87 32.21 20.46
C ASP A 334 4.98 31.40 19.15
N PRO A 335 3.84 31.13 18.48
CA PRO A 335 3.82 30.39 17.22
C PRO A 335 4.59 31.08 16.09
N HIS A 336 4.64 32.41 16.03
CA HIS A 336 5.25 33.15 14.92
C HIS A 336 6.77 32.99 14.92
N THR A 337 7.40 33.22 16.07
CA THR A 337 8.84 33.04 16.22
C THR A 337 9.23 31.57 16.03
N CYS A 338 8.47 30.64 16.61
CA CYS A 338 8.72 29.21 16.46
C CYS A 338 8.67 28.77 14.98
N LEU A 339 7.60 29.15 14.25
CA LEU A 339 7.46 28.84 12.83
C LEU A 339 8.57 29.49 11.99
N GLY A 340 9.02 30.69 12.35
CA GLY A 340 10.16 31.34 11.70
C GLY A 340 11.43 30.50 11.78
N VAL A 341 11.75 30.00 12.97
CA VAL A 341 12.92 29.11 13.20
C VAL A 341 12.76 27.78 12.47
N VAL A 342 11.62 27.11 12.65
CA VAL A 342 11.31 25.82 12.02
C VAL A 342 11.38 25.91 10.50
N ARG A 343 10.79 26.95 9.90
CA ARG A 343 10.80 27.17 8.45
C ARG A 343 12.22 27.35 7.90
N SER A 344 13.05 28.12 8.61
CA SER A 344 14.46 28.34 8.28
C SER A 344 15.25 27.02 8.32
N GLN A 345 15.04 26.22 9.36
CA GLN A 345 15.69 24.92 9.54
C GLN A 345 15.23 23.90 8.49
N MET A 346 13.91 23.71 8.34
CA MET A 346 13.34 22.79 7.36
C MET A 346 13.78 23.13 5.94
N LYS A 347 13.86 24.40 5.57
CA LYS A 347 14.37 24.79 4.25
C LYS A 347 15.79 24.27 4.00
N ARG A 348 16.68 24.33 5.00
CA ARG A 348 18.05 23.81 4.89
C ARG A 348 18.05 22.29 4.82
N GLU A 349 17.33 21.63 5.73
CA GLU A 349 17.26 20.17 5.78
C GLU A 349 16.63 19.58 4.50
N MET A 350 15.58 20.22 3.96
CA MET A 350 14.92 19.79 2.72
C MET A 350 15.89 19.81 1.54
N VAL A 351 16.80 20.79 1.44
CA VAL A 351 17.79 20.85 0.35
C VAL A 351 18.71 19.63 0.41
N VAL A 352 19.21 19.28 1.60
CA VAL A 352 20.08 18.11 1.81
C VAL A 352 19.31 16.82 1.53
N TYR A 353 18.11 16.69 2.10
CA TYR A 353 17.26 15.52 1.93
C TYR A 353 16.89 15.27 0.46
N LEU A 354 16.47 16.32 -0.27
CA LEU A 354 16.11 16.20 -1.69
C LEU A 354 17.32 15.92 -2.57
N ALA A 355 18.50 16.46 -2.25
CA ALA A 355 19.74 16.10 -2.94
C ALA A 355 20.06 14.61 -2.73
N LYS A 356 19.86 14.08 -1.52
CA LYS A 356 20.02 12.65 -1.23
C LYS A 356 18.99 11.80 -1.97
N ALA A 357 17.72 12.20 -1.99
CA ALA A 357 16.69 11.51 -2.77
C ALA A 357 17.06 11.46 -4.25
N LYS A 358 17.59 12.55 -4.81
CA LYS A 358 18.11 12.58 -6.18
C LYS A 358 19.34 11.69 -6.37
N GLU A 359 20.24 11.60 -5.39
CA GLU A 359 21.37 10.66 -5.45
C GLU A 359 20.92 9.19 -5.47
N LEU A 360 19.87 8.88 -4.70
CA LEU A 360 19.31 7.52 -4.61
C LEU A 360 18.51 7.14 -5.87
N CYS A 361 17.70 8.07 -6.40
CA CYS A 361 16.70 7.77 -7.43
C CYS A 361 16.95 8.42 -8.80
N GLY A 362 17.81 9.42 -8.92
CA GLY A 362 17.77 10.42 -10.01
C GLY A 362 17.96 9.90 -11.43
N ASP A 363 18.65 8.77 -11.62
CA ASP A 363 18.83 8.16 -12.94
C ASP A 363 17.89 6.97 -13.18
N TYR A 364 17.20 6.50 -12.14
CA TYR A 364 16.41 5.27 -12.21
C TYR A 364 15.17 5.44 -13.10
N SER A 365 14.57 6.62 -13.11
CA SER A 365 13.38 6.91 -13.94
C SER A 365 13.70 7.13 -15.42
N GLU A 366 14.95 7.42 -15.76
CA GLU A 366 15.36 7.85 -17.11
C GLU A 366 16.11 6.76 -17.90
N LEU A 367 16.64 5.74 -17.21
CA LEU A 367 17.48 4.71 -17.80
C LEU A 367 16.81 3.33 -17.75
N THR A 368 17.20 2.43 -18.66
CA THR A 368 16.88 1.01 -18.46
C THR A 368 17.59 0.48 -17.22
N PHE A 369 17.09 -0.61 -16.62
CA PHE A 369 17.69 -1.17 -15.41
C PHE A 369 19.17 -1.56 -15.58
N THR A 370 19.52 -2.09 -16.76
CA THR A 370 20.90 -2.47 -17.09
C THR A 370 21.81 -1.25 -17.23
N GLU A 371 21.35 -0.19 -17.91
CA GLU A 371 22.09 1.06 -18.05
C GLU A 371 22.26 1.77 -16.70
N TYR A 372 21.20 1.77 -15.87
CA TYR A 372 21.25 2.28 -14.51
C TYR A 372 22.33 1.57 -13.67
N LYS A 373 22.36 0.23 -13.68
CA LYS A 373 23.39 -0.56 -12.97
C LYS A 373 24.80 -0.31 -13.52
N LYS A 374 24.94 -0.12 -14.83
CA LYS A 374 26.23 0.26 -15.43
C LYS A 374 26.69 1.63 -14.93
N GLY A 375 25.82 2.63 -14.94
CA GLY A 375 26.11 3.97 -14.41
C GLY A 375 26.45 3.95 -12.92
N LEU A 376 25.78 3.11 -12.12
CA LEU A 376 26.14 2.91 -10.71
C LEU A 376 27.54 2.30 -10.55
N THR A 377 27.89 1.30 -11.35
CA THR A 377 29.24 0.70 -11.35
C THR A 377 30.30 1.76 -11.58
N GLU A 378 30.13 2.59 -12.62
CA GLU A 378 31.06 3.68 -12.94
C GLU A 378 31.17 4.69 -11.79
N LYS A 379 30.03 5.12 -11.24
CA LYS A 379 29.98 6.08 -10.11
C LYS A 379 30.64 5.54 -8.84
N PHE A 380 30.38 4.28 -8.47
CA PHE A 380 30.96 3.70 -7.26
C PHE A 380 32.45 3.42 -7.43
N SER A 381 32.90 2.94 -8.59
CA SER A 381 34.33 2.76 -8.88
C SER A 381 35.10 4.08 -8.84
N GLN A 382 34.49 5.19 -9.31
CA GLN A 382 35.10 6.51 -9.21
C GLN A 382 35.15 7.03 -7.76
N LYS A 383 34.08 6.80 -6.97
CA LYS A 383 34.02 7.24 -5.57
C LYS A 383 34.89 6.40 -4.64
N GLN A 384 35.15 5.15 -4.98
CA GLN A 384 35.96 4.22 -4.19
C GLN A 384 36.97 3.48 -5.09
N PRO A 385 38.02 4.16 -5.58
CA PRO A 385 39.00 3.57 -6.51
C PRO A 385 39.73 2.35 -5.95
N ASP A 386 39.88 2.29 -4.62
CA ASP A 386 40.59 1.20 -3.92
C ASP A 386 39.68 0.01 -3.58
N ALA A 387 38.37 0.10 -3.83
CA ALA A 387 37.44 -0.98 -3.52
C ALA A 387 37.56 -2.14 -4.51
N SER A 388 37.39 -3.36 -4.00
CA SER A 388 37.41 -4.55 -4.85
C SER A 388 36.22 -4.56 -5.83
N PRO A 389 36.33 -5.23 -7.00
CA PRO A 389 35.20 -5.40 -7.92
C PRO A 389 33.97 -6.05 -7.26
N ALA A 390 34.20 -6.96 -6.30
CA ALA A 390 33.12 -7.60 -5.55
C ALA A 390 32.38 -6.60 -4.64
N THR A 391 33.12 -5.73 -3.95
CA THR A 391 32.57 -4.65 -3.12
C THR A 391 31.76 -3.66 -3.95
N ILE A 392 32.29 -3.24 -5.12
CA ILE A 392 31.55 -2.37 -6.03
C ILE A 392 30.25 -3.05 -6.50
N LYS A 393 30.32 -4.33 -6.89
CA LYS A 393 29.13 -5.08 -7.30
C LYS A 393 28.07 -5.14 -6.19
N GLU A 394 28.47 -5.39 -4.95
CA GLU A 394 27.55 -5.41 -3.81
C GLU A 394 26.86 -4.05 -3.59
N LEU A 395 27.61 -2.95 -3.68
CA LEU A 395 27.06 -1.59 -3.59
C LEU A 395 26.07 -1.31 -4.73
N VAL A 396 26.39 -1.73 -5.95
CA VAL A 396 25.50 -1.62 -7.12
C VAL A 396 24.21 -2.41 -6.89
N GLU A 397 24.28 -3.66 -6.45
CA GLU A 397 23.08 -4.47 -6.19
C GLU A 397 22.24 -3.84 -5.08
N ARG A 398 22.84 -3.44 -3.96
CA ARG A 398 22.12 -2.80 -2.85
C ARG A 398 21.40 -1.53 -3.32
N ARG A 399 22.08 -0.66 -4.07
CA ARG A 399 21.47 0.58 -4.60
C ARG A 399 20.38 0.27 -5.64
N ALA A 400 20.60 -0.72 -6.50
CA ALA A 400 19.63 -1.13 -7.51
C ALA A 400 18.36 -1.72 -6.88
N THR A 401 18.50 -2.56 -5.85
CA THR A 401 17.38 -3.09 -5.07
C THR A 401 16.60 -1.95 -4.44
N PHE A 402 17.26 -1.01 -3.74
CA PHE A 402 16.60 0.17 -3.17
C PHE A 402 15.82 0.94 -4.24
N ALA A 403 16.44 1.24 -5.38
CA ALA A 403 15.81 2.04 -6.42
C ALA A 403 14.60 1.33 -7.05
N SER A 404 14.73 0.04 -7.31
CA SER A 404 13.64 -0.79 -7.87
C SER A 404 12.42 -0.90 -6.96
N SER A 405 12.60 -0.80 -5.65
CA SER A 405 11.50 -0.80 -4.69
C SER A 405 10.96 0.61 -4.40
N CYS A 406 11.82 1.61 -4.25
CA CYS A 406 11.46 2.89 -3.63
C CYS A 406 11.50 4.12 -4.54
N CYS A 407 12.01 3.97 -5.77
CA CYS A 407 12.04 5.06 -6.75
C CYS A 407 10.93 4.97 -7.80
N ILE A 408 9.98 4.04 -7.63
CA ILE A 408 8.80 3.89 -8.50
C ILE A 408 7.61 4.74 -8.01
N SER A 409 6.73 5.14 -8.93
CA SER A 409 5.56 6.01 -8.66
C SER A 409 4.62 5.47 -7.57
N ASN A 410 4.50 4.14 -7.49
CA ASN A 410 3.62 3.46 -6.54
C ASN A 410 4.40 2.67 -5.47
N ALA A 411 5.58 3.17 -5.08
CA ALA A 411 6.43 2.53 -4.09
C ALA A 411 5.66 2.16 -2.80
N PRO A 412 5.99 1.01 -2.18
CA PRO A 412 5.35 0.51 -0.98
C PRO A 412 5.73 1.39 0.23
N PRO A 413 4.77 2.13 0.82
CA PRO A 413 5.07 3.19 1.76
C PRO A 413 5.76 2.70 3.05
N ARG A 414 5.39 1.55 3.61
CA ARG A 414 5.95 1.10 4.89
C ARG A 414 7.37 0.60 4.73
N TYR A 415 7.59 -0.27 3.73
CA TYR A 415 8.92 -0.74 3.37
C TYR A 415 9.83 0.42 3.05
N CYS A 416 9.41 1.31 2.13
CA CYS A 416 10.25 2.43 1.72
C CYS A 416 10.46 3.46 2.81
N SER A 417 9.51 3.67 3.72
CA SER A 417 9.76 4.52 4.90
C SER A 417 10.99 4.01 5.66
N THR A 418 11.01 2.71 5.99
CA THR A 418 12.13 2.11 6.73
C THR A 418 13.44 2.18 5.96
N GLN A 419 13.42 1.87 4.66
CA GLN A 419 14.63 1.90 3.84
C GLN A 419 15.18 3.32 3.66
N ILE A 420 14.29 4.31 3.51
CA ILE A 420 14.68 5.73 3.44
C ILE A 420 15.34 6.17 4.75
N ASP A 421 14.84 5.75 5.91
CA ASP A 421 15.47 6.09 7.20
C ASP A 421 16.89 5.52 7.32
N ILE A 422 17.14 4.33 6.79
CA ILE A 422 18.48 3.72 6.77
C ILE A 422 19.42 4.51 5.85
N GLU A 423 18.96 4.88 4.65
CA GLU A 423 19.81 5.53 3.64
C GLU A 423 20.01 7.04 3.87
N VAL A 424 19.07 7.67 4.58
CA VAL A 424 19.04 9.12 4.83
C VAL A 424 19.34 9.47 6.29
N GLY A 425 19.25 8.52 7.22
CA GLY A 425 19.48 8.68 8.67
C GLY A 425 20.76 9.45 9.03
N HIS A 426 21.82 9.29 8.24
CA HIS A 426 23.12 9.91 8.48
C HIS A 426 23.28 11.30 7.86
N THR A 427 22.26 11.84 7.17
CA THR A 427 22.34 13.13 6.47
C THR A 427 22.12 14.35 7.37
N CYS A 428 21.75 14.14 8.64
CA CYS A 428 21.55 15.19 9.62
C CYS A 428 22.73 15.23 10.60
N GLU A 429 23.50 16.32 10.61
CA GLU A 429 24.71 16.51 11.43
C GLU A 429 24.42 16.91 12.90
N LYS A 430 23.15 16.90 13.36
CA LYS A 430 22.77 17.30 14.74
C LYS A 430 21.66 16.42 15.32
N GLU A 431 21.60 16.35 16.65
CA GLU A 431 20.64 15.57 17.47
C GLU A 431 19.15 15.87 17.19
N THR A 432 18.82 16.92 16.43
CA THR A 432 17.44 17.29 16.08
C THR A 432 17.27 17.46 14.57
N CYS A 433 17.02 16.37 13.86
CA CYS A 433 16.59 16.38 12.47
C CYS A 433 15.06 16.55 12.44
N LEU A 434 14.53 17.62 11.85
CA LEU A 434 13.07 17.83 11.82
C LEU A 434 12.38 16.96 10.75
N LEU A 435 13.13 16.52 9.74
CA LEU A 435 12.62 15.73 8.61
C LEU A 435 12.68 14.21 8.78
N LEU A 436 13.40 13.71 9.78
CA LEU A 436 13.56 12.27 10.06
C LEU A 436 12.76 11.92 11.32
#